data_AF-A0A3D3RAS1-F1
#
_entry.id   AF-A0A3D3RAS1-F1
#
_cell.length_a   1.000
_cell.length_b   1.000
_cell.length_c   1.000
_cell.angle_alpha   90.00
_cell.angle_beta   90.00
_cell.angle_gamma   90.00
#
_symmetry.space_group_name_H-M   'P 1'
#
loop_
_entity.id
_entity.type
_entity.pdbx_description
1 polymer ?
#
loop_
_entity_poly.entity_id
_entity_poly.type
_entity_poly.pdbx_seq_one_letter_code
_entity_poly.pdbx_strand_id
1 'polypeptide(L)'
;MIQLFHPLLTLIATASDSLLTKYVLYLKNENWILRDRIPGEIHTKPPERAQLLKYGQPLGKAINELITIVTPGTFHRWVREEKRRRKRKLIGRQGKSAVLRELVLKIARETGFGYGT
;
A
#
# COMPACT_ATOMS: atom_id res chain seq x y z
N MET A 1 36.06 -28.09 -6.01
CA MET A 1 35.44 -28.27 -4.68
C MET A 1 34.11 -27.50 -4.49
N ILE A 2 33.35 -27.18 -5.54
CA ILE A 2 32.10 -26.37 -5.42
C ILE A 2 30.83 -27.23 -5.58
N GLN A 3 30.93 -28.44 -6.15
CA GLN A 3 29.75 -29.24 -6.54
C GLN A 3 29.12 -30.06 -5.41
N LEU A 4 29.82 -30.28 -4.29
CA LEU A 4 29.29 -31.02 -3.12
C LEU A 4 28.47 -30.13 -2.17
N PHE A 5 28.64 -28.81 -2.22
CA PHE A 5 27.93 -27.89 -1.34
C PHE A 5 26.52 -27.60 -1.82
N HIS A 6 26.28 -27.61 -3.14
CA HIS A 6 24.95 -27.40 -3.71
C HIS A 6 23.88 -28.39 -3.21
N PRO A 7 24.08 -29.72 -3.26
CA PRO A 7 23.06 -30.67 -2.81
C PRO A 7 22.74 -30.53 -1.31
N LEU A 8 23.75 -30.26 -0.49
CA LEU A 8 23.59 -30.05 0.95
C LEU A 8 22.83 -28.74 1.24
N LEU A 9 23.17 -27.65 0.55
CA LEU A 9 22.45 -26.38 0.65
C LEU A 9 20.99 -26.50 0.18
N THR A 10 20.72 -27.24 -0.90
CA THR A 10 19.33 -27.50 -1.33
C THR A 10 18.57 -28.39 -0.36
N LEU A 11 19.23 -29.36 0.28
CA LEU A 11 18.60 -30.18 1.31
C LEU A 11 18.25 -29.35 2.56
N ILE A 12 19.17 -28.48 3.01
CA ILE A 12 18.93 -27.57 4.12
C ILE A 12 17.83 -26.57 3.75
N ALA A 13 17.85 -26.01 2.54
CA ALA A 13 16.83 -25.08 2.07
C ALA A 13 15.44 -25.73 2.01
N THR A 14 15.32 -26.92 1.43
CA THR A 14 14.04 -27.66 1.36
C THR A 14 13.55 -28.13 2.74
N ALA A 15 14.45 -28.57 3.62
CA ALA A 15 14.11 -28.85 5.01
C ALA A 15 13.61 -27.59 5.74
N SER A 16 14.26 -26.44 5.50
CA SER A 16 13.88 -25.14 6.05
C SER A 16 12.53 -24.66 5.52
N ASP A 17 12.25 -24.83 4.23
CA ASP A 17 10.97 -24.49 3.59
C ASP A 17 9.82 -25.31 4.19
N SER A 18 10.05 -26.59 4.47
CA SER A 18 9.06 -27.45 5.13
C SER A 18 8.75 -26.99 6.55
N LEU A 19 9.75 -26.50 7.29
CA LEU A 19 9.57 -25.94 8.63
C LEU A 19 8.84 -24.61 8.57
N LEU A 20 9.26 -23.69 7.70
CA LEU A 20 8.60 -22.40 7.48
C LEU A 20 7.12 -22.57 7.13
N THR A 21 6.79 -23.56 6.31
CA THR A 21 5.40 -23.91 5.98
C THR A 21 4.60 -24.29 7.23
N LYS A 22 5.19 -25.12 8.13
CA LYS A 22 4.56 -25.48 9.41
C LYS A 22 4.35 -24.27 10.32
N TYR A 23 5.35 -23.38 10.42
CA TYR A 23 5.23 -22.13 11.18
C TYR A 23 4.09 -21.26 10.66
N VAL A 24 4.02 -21.05 9.34
CA VAL A 24 2.96 -20.25 8.71
C VAL A 24 1.59 -20.89 8.93
N LEU A 25 1.47 -22.21 8.78
CA LEU A 25 0.20 -22.93 9.01
C LEU A 25 -0.26 -22.81 10.46
N TYR A 26 0.65 -22.96 11.42
CA TYR A 26 0.35 -22.77 12.83
C TYR A 26 -0.17 -21.37 13.12
N LEU A 27 0.56 -20.33 12.67
CA LEU A 27 0.16 -18.93 12.87
C LEU A 27 -1.16 -18.58 12.16
N LYS A 28 -1.46 -19.20 11.00
CA LYS A 28 -2.76 -19.06 10.33
C LYS A 28 -3.89 -19.62 11.19
N ASN A 29 -3.71 -20.82 11.74
CA ASN A 29 -4.71 -21.46 12.59
C ASN A 29 -4.92 -20.69 13.90
N GLU A 30 -3.85 -20.23 14.53
CA GLU A 30 -3.93 -19.40 15.73
C GLU A 30 -4.70 -18.10 15.45
N ASN A 31 -4.37 -17.39 14.36
CA ASN A 31 -5.12 -16.21 13.94
C ASN A 31 -6.60 -16.51 13.65
N TRP A 32 -6.91 -17.67 13.07
CA TRP A 32 -8.31 -18.07 12.84
C TRP A 32 -9.06 -18.25 14.17
N ILE A 33 -8.48 -18.96 15.14
CA ILE A 33 -9.04 -19.15 16.48
C ILE A 33 -9.25 -17.81 17.20
N LEU A 34 -8.27 -16.91 17.13
CA LEU A 34 -8.36 -15.60 17.77
C LEU A 34 -9.50 -14.76 17.18
N ARG A 35 -9.69 -14.82 15.86
CA ARG A 35 -10.75 -14.07 15.19
C ARG A 35 -12.13 -14.62 15.49
N ASP A 36 -12.27 -15.94 15.55
CA ASP A 36 -13.53 -16.60 15.91
C ASP A 36 -14.01 -16.18 17.30
N ARG A 37 -13.05 -15.94 18.22
CA ARG A 37 -13.33 -15.46 19.57
C ARG A 37 -13.64 -13.96 19.68
N ILE A 38 -13.29 -13.15 18.68
CA ILE A 38 -13.53 -11.69 18.73
C ILE A 38 -14.95 -11.40 18.24
N PRO A 39 -15.84 -10.87 19.09
CA PRO A 39 -17.18 -10.49 18.65
C PRO A 39 -17.11 -9.22 17.79
N GLY A 40 -17.65 -9.29 16.57
CA GLY A 40 -17.82 -8.15 15.68
C GLY A 40 -16.77 -8.00 14.58
N GLU A 41 -16.86 -6.90 13.83
CA GLU A 41 -15.99 -6.64 12.68
C GLU A 41 -14.69 -5.91 13.10
N ILE A 42 -13.54 -6.47 12.70
CA ILE A 42 -12.22 -5.90 12.97
C ILE A 42 -11.97 -4.74 12.00
N HIS A 43 -12.22 -3.53 12.48
CA HIS A 43 -11.95 -2.31 11.73
C HIS A 43 -10.47 -1.94 11.80
N THR A 44 -9.79 -1.90 10.65
CA THR A 44 -8.37 -1.53 10.59
C THR A 44 -8.16 -0.04 10.85
N LYS A 45 -7.26 0.30 11.76
CA LYS A 45 -6.80 1.67 12.01
C LYS A 45 -5.75 2.09 10.97
N PRO A 46 -5.55 3.41 10.73
CA PRO A 46 -4.50 3.89 9.85
C PRO A 46 -3.08 3.32 10.10
N PRO A 47 -2.58 3.20 11.36
CA PRO A 47 -1.26 2.59 11.61
C PRO A 47 -1.22 1.10 11.26
N GLU A 48 -2.28 0.35 11.55
CA GLU A 48 -2.38 -1.08 11.23
C GLU A 48 -2.39 -1.30 9.71
N ARG A 49 -3.13 -0.46 8.98
CA ARG A 49 -3.11 -0.44 7.51
C ARG A 49 -1.70 -0.23 6.96
N ALA A 50 -0.91 0.68 7.55
CA ALA A 50 0.46 0.93 7.11
C ALA A 50 1.36 -0.30 7.32
N GLN A 51 1.22 -1.00 8.46
CA GLN A 51 1.93 -2.25 8.72
C GLN A 51 1.55 -3.34 7.72
N LEU A 52 0.24 -3.53 7.47
CA LEU A 52 -0.25 -4.50 6.50
C LEU A 52 0.32 -4.23 5.10
N LEU A 53 0.38 -2.97 4.67
CA LEU A 53 0.99 -2.62 3.38
C LEU A 53 2.50 -2.87 3.36
N LYS A 54 3.22 -2.53 4.43
CA LYS A 54 4.67 -2.72 4.55
C LYS A 54 5.07 -4.19 4.37
N TYR A 55 4.37 -5.11 5.05
CA TYR A 55 4.68 -6.54 4.98
C TYR A 55 3.97 -7.25 3.82
N GLY A 56 2.82 -6.76 3.39
CA GLY A 56 2.02 -7.39 2.33
C GLY A 56 2.49 -7.10 0.91
N GLN A 57 3.11 -5.94 0.64
CA GLN A 57 3.55 -5.59 -0.72
C GLN A 57 4.65 -6.50 -1.27
N PRO A 58 5.70 -6.86 -0.51
CA PRO A 58 6.73 -7.78 -0.98
C PRO A 58 6.20 -9.17 -1.36
N LEU A 59 5.07 -9.60 -0.77
CA LEU A 59 4.47 -10.92 -1.00
C LEU A 59 3.74 -11.02 -2.36
N GLY A 60 3.48 -9.89 -3.04
CA GLY A 60 2.89 -9.89 -4.38
C GLY A 60 1.51 -10.57 -4.41
N LYS A 61 1.34 -11.56 -5.30
CA LYS A 61 0.06 -12.29 -5.45
C LYS A 61 -0.22 -13.27 -4.31
N ALA A 62 0.82 -13.76 -3.63
CA ALA A 62 0.69 -14.74 -2.54
C ALA A 62 -0.07 -14.16 -1.33
N ILE A 63 -0.14 -12.83 -1.21
CA ILE A 63 -0.92 -12.16 -0.16
C ILE A 63 -2.39 -12.58 -0.18
N ASN A 64 -2.96 -12.95 -1.33
CA ASN A 64 -4.35 -13.37 -1.44
C ASN A 64 -4.67 -14.64 -0.64
N GLU A 65 -3.68 -15.52 -0.45
CA GLU A 65 -3.82 -16.75 0.31
C GLU A 65 -3.52 -16.57 1.81
N LEU A 66 -2.92 -15.44 2.17
CA LEU A 66 -2.48 -15.13 3.54
C LEU A 66 -3.41 -14.14 4.23
N ILE A 67 -4.00 -13.21 3.48
CA ILE A 67 -4.72 -12.08 4.03
C ILE A 67 -6.09 -12.50 4.56
N THR A 68 -6.27 -12.36 5.86
CA THR A 68 -7.55 -12.69 6.52
C THR A 68 -8.23 -11.44 7.07
N ILE A 69 -7.47 -10.45 7.56
CA ILE A 69 -7.99 -9.25 8.28
C ILE A 69 -8.81 -8.35 7.37
N VAL A 70 -8.35 -8.17 6.14
CA VAL A 70 -9.03 -7.35 5.12
C VAL A 70 -9.21 -8.17 3.87
N THR A 71 -10.27 -7.87 3.13
CA THR A 71 -10.52 -8.54 1.84
C THR A 71 -9.37 -8.24 0.86
N PRO A 72 -8.97 -9.22 0.02
CA PRO A 72 -7.90 -9.03 -0.96
C PRO A 72 -8.10 -7.79 -1.84
N GLY A 73 -9.34 -7.53 -2.27
CA GLY A 73 -9.69 -6.35 -3.07
C GLY A 73 -9.40 -5.02 -2.34
N THR A 74 -9.67 -4.96 -1.03
CA THR A 74 -9.39 -3.76 -0.20
C THR A 74 -7.90 -3.52 -0.08
N PHE A 75 -7.11 -4.57 0.15
CA PHE A 75 -5.65 -4.47 0.18
C PHE A 75 -5.08 -3.94 -1.14
N HIS A 76 -5.50 -4.51 -2.28
CA HIS A 76 -5.07 -4.06 -3.59
C HIS A 76 -5.52 -2.63 -3.90
N ARG A 77 -6.70 -2.21 -3.41
CA ARG A 77 -7.14 -0.81 -3.46
C ARG A 77 -6.16 0.10 -2.71
N TRP A 78 -5.77 -0.27 -1.50
CA TRP A 78 -4.82 0.50 -0.70
C TRP A 78 -3.43 0.60 -1.33
N VAL A 79 -2.91 -0.49 -1.92
CA VAL A 79 -1.66 -0.48 -2.67
C VAL A 79 -1.73 0.52 -3.84
N ARG A 80 -2.86 0.56 -4.56
CA ARG A 80 -3.07 1.54 -5.65
C ARG A 80 -3.17 2.97 -5.12
N GLU A 81 -3.87 3.19 -4.01
CA GLU A 81 -3.99 4.51 -3.37
C GLU A 81 -2.63 5.05 -2.93
N GLU A 82 -1.75 4.22 -2.36
CA GLU A 82 -0.40 4.63 -1.98
C GLU A 82 0.45 5.06 -3.18
N LYS A 83 0.39 4.29 -4.28
CA LYS A 83 1.02 4.67 -5.55
C LYS A 83 0.44 5.97 -6.13
N ARG A 84 -0.86 6.21 -6.00
CA ARG A 84 -1.54 7.45 -6.45
C ARG A 84 -1.21 8.65 -5.57
N ARG A 85 -1.05 8.48 -4.25
CA ARG A 85 -0.62 9.59 -3.36
C ARG A 85 0.71 10.19 -3.81
N ARG A 86 1.62 9.38 -4.35
CA ARG A 86 2.88 9.84 -4.96
C ARG A 86 2.68 10.58 -6.29
N LYS A 87 1.58 10.33 -6.99
CA LYS A 87 1.22 10.94 -8.29
C LYS A 87 -0.11 11.69 -8.18
N ARG A 88 -0.15 12.75 -7.38
CA ARG A 88 -1.31 13.66 -7.40
C ARG A 88 -1.36 14.34 -8.77
N LYS A 89 -2.25 13.86 -9.64
CA LYS A 89 -2.64 14.61 -10.82
C LYS A 89 -3.45 15.82 -10.35
N LEU A 90 -3.08 17.01 -10.79
CA LEU A 90 -3.92 18.20 -10.64
C LEU A 90 -5.23 17.92 -11.37
N ILE A 91 -6.33 17.84 -10.63
CA ILE A 91 -7.68 17.69 -11.19
C ILE A 91 -8.13 19.10 -11.57
N GLY A 92 -8.45 19.32 -12.85
CA GLY A 92 -8.97 20.58 -13.35
C GLY A 92 -8.31 21.06 -14.66
N ARG A 93 -8.90 22.10 -15.26
CA ARG A 93 -8.31 22.82 -16.40
C ARG A 93 -6.94 23.37 -15.97
N GLN A 94 -5.94 23.24 -16.83
CA GLN A 94 -4.65 23.91 -16.61
C GLN A 94 -4.90 25.38 -16.30
N GLY A 95 -4.42 25.84 -15.14
CA GLY A 95 -4.62 27.22 -14.75
C GLY A 95 -4.01 28.16 -15.80
N LYS A 96 -4.62 29.33 -16.02
CA LYS A 96 -4.06 30.37 -16.91
C LYS A 96 -2.57 30.59 -16.59
N SER A 97 -1.75 30.83 -17.61
CA SER A 97 -0.30 31.03 -17.46
C SER A 97 0.01 32.09 -16.40
N ALA A 98 1.11 31.93 -15.67
CA ALA A 98 1.52 32.85 -14.61
C ALA A 98 1.59 34.30 -15.14
N VAL A 99 2.16 34.46 -16.35
CA VAL A 99 2.27 35.73 -17.06
C VAL A 99 0.90 36.39 -17.27
N LEU A 100 -0.11 35.64 -17.69
CA LEU A 100 -1.46 36.19 -17.88
C LEU A 100 -2.10 36.61 -16.55
N ARG A 101 -1.83 35.91 -15.46
CA ARG A 101 -2.34 36.29 -14.12
C ARG A 101 -1.68 37.57 -13.64
N GLU A 102 -0.36 37.67 -13.77
CA GLU A 102 0.42 38.85 -13.38
C GLU A 102 0.00 40.07 -14.20
N LEU A 103 -0.20 39.90 -15.51
CA LEU A 103 -0.68 40.97 -16.38
C LEU A 103 -2.07 41.45 -15.98
N VAL A 104 -3.00 40.52 -15.70
CA VAL A 104 -4.35 40.88 -15.24
C VAL A 104 -4.30 41.61 -13.90
N LEU A 105 -3.46 41.18 -12.96
CA LEU A 105 -3.27 41.86 -11.67
C LEU A 105 -2.64 43.24 -11.82
N LYS A 106 -1.69 43.41 -12.74
CA LYS A 106 -1.07 44.71 -13.05
C LYS A 106 -2.09 45.67 -13.63
N ILE A 107 -2.85 45.23 -14.64
CA ILE A 107 -3.91 46.04 -15.26
C ILE A 107 -4.94 46.46 -14.20
N ALA A 108 -5.38 45.55 -13.33
CA ALA A 108 -6.34 45.86 -12.28
C ALA A 108 -5.82 46.94 -11.30
N ARG A 109 -4.53 46.86 -10.89
CA ARG A 109 -3.90 47.87 -10.01
C ARG A 109 -3.77 49.24 -10.66
N GLU A 110 -3.43 49.28 -11.94
CA GLU A 110 -3.13 50.53 -12.67
C GLU A 110 -4.39 51.23 -13.19
N THR A 111 -5.42 50.46 -13.57
CA THR A 111 -6.63 50.99 -14.20
C THR A 111 -7.87 50.98 -13.30
N GLY A 112 -7.79 50.35 -12.12
CA GLY A 112 -8.95 50.14 -11.24
C GLY A 112 -10.01 49.20 -11.83
N PHE A 113 -9.67 48.46 -12.89
CA PHE A 113 -10.60 47.57 -13.58
C PHE A 113 -10.70 46.20 -12.88
N GLY A 114 -11.88 45.87 -12.33
CA GLY A 114 -12.19 44.60 -11.68
C GLY A 114 -12.09 44.64 -10.14
N TYR A 115 -12.70 43.61 -9.49
CA TYR A 115 -13.05 43.49 -8.06
C TYR A 115 -13.02 44.82 -7.30
N GLY A 116 -14.15 45.50 -7.33
CA GLY A 116 -14.39 46.69 -6.54
C GLY A 116 -14.04 46.48 -5.07
N THR A 117 -13.57 47.56 -4.46
CA THR A 117 -13.57 47.81 -3.02
C THR A 117 -14.77 47.19 -2.30
#